data_AF-A0A1Q4UQP9-F1
#
_entry.id   AF-A0A1Q4UQP9-F1
#
_cell.length_a   1.000
_cell.length_b   1.000
_cell.length_c   1.000
_cell.angle_alpha   90.00
_cell.angle_beta   90.00
_cell.angle_gamma   90.00
#
_symmetry.space_group_name_H-M   'P 1'
#
loop_
_entity.id
_entity.type
_entity.pdbx_description
1 polymer ?
#
loop_
_entity_poly.entity_id
_entity_poly.type
_entity_poly.pdbx_seq_one_letter_code
_entity_poly.pdbx_strand_id
1 'polypeptide(L)'
;MVFSSRISARIKRSFTVFALATLCVTGPKVAHAAQEQAALSSPGLDDASDSDAVKIPSVLSSRDAELYRQIFKVQEDGRWKDADHLISRLSDDVLMGHVMAQRYLHPTAYRSRFSELRDWLAKYADLPEAPRIYKLAMMRRGSAAKPKSPVGSYLKGAGYDYEDIRPYYHKSTKSLSAAQRSRVSVLKRRIHARIRSGWPTGALEILDSQEAQHLFDAYEQDQARAAIASGYYYFGKPDLALKHAARAAKRSGKYLPEALWVAGLTAWRLNKFDEAHQQFDDLSTNQYASSWTRSAGAFWAARIDLAGGKFDRADKLLNRAAKYPRSFYGLLALRALGRDDVFDWDSLSLTQDRANKLRLDPKGRRALALLQIGNRHEAERELRKAAISTDPSLRRAVLALADSENFAALTMRLGNYIAQKSGEVIVNALYPVPSWVPEGGYNVDRALIYALMRQESGFNAEARSHVGARGLMQLMPATASYIGNTRYRGAKRAELYEPEINIGLGQKYVGHLLDQNGVDNGFLQLMAAYNGGIGNLGRWQKALKDNEDPLYFIESIPSRETRLFIERVMANLWMYRSRLGQDRPSLDRLAAGKWPVYQSQDGDDDVASSQ
;
A
#
# COMPACT_ATOMS: atom_id res chain seq x y z
N MET A 1 10.56 69.51 -21.31
CA MET A 1 9.71 68.44 -20.74
C MET A 1 9.34 67.50 -21.89
N VAL A 2 10.16 66.53 -22.32
CA VAL A 2 10.38 65.15 -21.81
C VAL A 2 9.06 64.52 -21.34
N PHE A 3 8.45 63.49 -21.95
CA PHE A 3 9.01 62.17 -22.27
C PHE A 3 8.35 61.50 -23.50
N SER A 4 9.18 60.76 -24.23
CA SER A 4 8.89 59.83 -25.33
C SER A 4 8.59 58.42 -24.76
N SER A 5 7.59 57.71 -25.28
CA SER A 5 7.36 56.28 -24.99
C SER A 5 7.77 55.42 -26.20
N ARG A 6 8.85 54.66 -25.99
CA ARG A 6 9.38 53.68 -26.95
C ARG A 6 8.60 52.37 -26.89
N ILE A 7 8.21 51.91 -28.07
CA ILE A 7 7.83 50.54 -28.38
C ILE A 7 9.09 49.65 -28.26
N SER A 8 9.01 48.53 -27.55
CA SER A 8 10.06 47.51 -27.54
C SER A 8 9.47 46.14 -27.87
N ALA A 9 9.95 45.59 -28.98
CA ALA A 9 9.60 44.29 -29.54
C ALA A 9 10.12 43.16 -28.65
N ARG A 10 9.25 42.20 -28.34
CA ARG A 10 9.62 40.93 -27.71
C ARG A 10 10.15 39.97 -28.77
N ILE A 11 11.43 39.63 -28.65
CA ILE A 11 12.11 38.54 -29.35
C ILE A 11 11.51 37.21 -28.87
N LYS A 12 10.75 36.52 -29.73
CA LYS A 12 10.40 35.11 -29.56
C LYS A 12 11.62 34.27 -29.96
N ARG A 13 12.25 33.58 -29.01
CA ARG A 13 13.18 32.48 -29.32
C ARG A 13 12.36 31.20 -29.44
N SER A 14 12.28 30.68 -30.66
CA SER A 14 11.73 29.35 -30.98
C SER A 14 12.61 28.28 -30.34
N PHE A 15 12.01 27.36 -29.57
CA PHE A 15 12.64 26.10 -29.24
C PHE A 15 12.34 25.11 -30.37
N THR A 16 13.41 24.64 -31.00
CA THR A 16 13.36 23.63 -32.06
C THR A 16 13.03 22.28 -31.43
N VAL A 17 11.86 21.74 -31.78
CA VAL A 17 11.49 20.34 -31.58
C VAL A 17 12.34 19.51 -32.53
N PHE A 18 13.21 18.64 -32.00
CA PHE A 18 13.84 17.60 -32.80
C PHE A 18 12.80 16.54 -33.13
N ALA A 19 12.19 16.66 -34.31
CA ALA A 19 11.50 15.56 -34.96
C ALA A 19 12.54 14.52 -35.38
N LEU A 20 12.46 13.31 -34.83
CA LEU A 20 13.26 12.19 -35.29
C LEU A 20 12.77 11.79 -36.69
N ALA A 21 13.59 12.04 -37.71
CA ALA A 21 13.38 11.55 -39.06
C ALA A 21 13.36 10.01 -39.06
N THR A 22 12.23 9.45 -39.48
CA THR A 22 12.07 8.02 -39.73
C THR A 22 12.81 7.67 -41.01
N LEU A 23 14.02 7.11 -40.91
CA LEU A 23 14.64 6.42 -42.05
C LEU A 23 14.00 5.05 -42.18
N CYS A 24 13.17 4.89 -43.22
CA CYS A 24 12.78 3.58 -43.73
C CYS A 24 14.02 2.92 -44.36
N VAL A 25 14.62 1.96 -43.64
CA VAL A 25 15.54 0.99 -44.24
C VAL A 25 14.74 -0.28 -44.51
N THR A 26 14.44 -0.51 -45.78
CA THR A 26 13.91 -1.77 -46.29
C THR A 26 15.03 -2.81 -46.29
N GLY A 27 15.05 -3.68 -45.28
CA GLY A 27 15.83 -4.92 -45.23
C GLY A 27 14.99 -6.12 -45.69
N PRO A 28 15.61 -7.20 -46.22
CA PRO A 28 14.94 -8.16 -47.07
C PRO A 28 14.01 -9.11 -46.29
N LYS A 29 12.94 -9.54 -46.98
CA LYS A 29 12.09 -10.67 -46.59
C LYS A 29 12.97 -11.91 -46.45
N VAL A 30 13.02 -12.49 -45.25
CA VAL A 30 13.52 -13.85 -45.05
C VAL A 30 12.32 -14.78 -44.89
N ALA A 31 12.32 -15.80 -45.73
CA ALA A 31 11.25 -16.76 -45.93
C ALA A 31 10.96 -17.60 -44.67
N HIS A 32 9.69 -17.94 -44.49
CA HIS A 32 9.26 -19.06 -43.67
C HIS A 32 9.89 -20.35 -44.21
N ALA A 33 10.77 -20.95 -43.41
CA ALA A 33 11.14 -22.35 -43.54
C ALA A 33 10.53 -23.10 -42.35
N ALA A 34 9.57 -23.96 -42.65
CA ALA A 34 9.12 -25.01 -41.75
C ALA A 34 10.29 -25.96 -41.48
N GLN A 35 10.50 -26.32 -40.22
CA GLN A 35 11.34 -27.47 -39.86
C GLN A 35 10.75 -28.18 -38.65
N GLU A 36 9.93 -29.18 -38.99
CA GLU A 36 10.05 -30.57 -38.57
C GLU A 36 10.40 -30.86 -37.10
N GLN A 37 9.43 -31.50 -36.43
CA GLN A 37 9.56 -32.16 -35.15
C GLN A 37 10.69 -33.20 -35.19
N ALA A 38 11.71 -33.00 -34.37
CA ALA A 38 12.62 -34.06 -33.96
C ALA A 38 12.63 -34.11 -32.42
N ALA A 39 11.98 -35.15 -31.90
CA ALA A 39 12.08 -35.56 -30.51
C ALA A 39 13.55 -35.94 -30.20
N LEU A 40 14.17 -35.20 -29.29
CA LEU A 40 15.41 -35.62 -28.64
C LEU A 40 15.27 -35.38 -27.14
N SER A 41 15.08 -36.49 -26.45
CA SER A 41 15.13 -36.66 -25.01
C SER A 41 16.44 -36.10 -24.45
N SER A 42 16.35 -35.23 -23.44
CA SER A 42 17.48 -34.93 -22.55
C SER A 42 17.30 -35.66 -21.22
N PRO A 43 18.40 -36.07 -20.57
CA PRO A 43 18.42 -37.09 -19.53
C PRO A 43 18.05 -36.50 -18.16
N GLY A 44 17.43 -37.34 -17.33
CA GLY A 44 16.92 -37.01 -16.01
C GLY A 44 17.93 -36.30 -15.10
N LEU A 45 17.48 -35.16 -14.59
CA LEU A 45 17.82 -34.65 -13.27
C LEU A 45 16.49 -34.58 -12.53
N ASP A 46 16.40 -35.34 -11.44
CA ASP A 46 15.20 -35.64 -10.68
C ASP A 46 14.24 -34.46 -10.53
N ASP A 47 13.10 -34.58 -11.23
CA ASP A 47 11.87 -33.85 -10.95
C ASP A 47 11.45 -34.15 -9.50
N ALA A 48 11.77 -33.24 -8.58
CA ALA A 48 10.99 -33.09 -7.36
C ALA A 48 9.64 -32.49 -7.77
N SER A 49 8.74 -33.37 -8.17
CA SER A 49 7.37 -33.11 -8.56
C SER A 49 6.68 -32.06 -7.68
N ASP A 50 6.18 -31.00 -8.31
CA ASP A 50 5.28 -30.01 -7.72
C ASP A 50 3.84 -30.56 -7.55
N SER A 51 3.70 -31.87 -7.26
CA SER A 51 2.44 -32.61 -7.14
C SER A 51 1.99 -32.89 -5.70
N ASP A 52 2.66 -32.31 -4.71
CA ASP A 52 2.43 -32.57 -3.27
C ASP A 52 1.44 -31.61 -2.59
N ALA A 53 0.71 -30.79 -3.35
CA ALA A 53 -0.32 -29.91 -2.80
C ALA A 53 -1.48 -30.74 -2.22
N VAL A 54 -1.62 -30.74 -0.90
CA VAL A 54 -2.66 -31.53 -0.21
C VAL A 54 -3.90 -30.67 0.02
N LYS A 55 -5.08 -31.29 -0.06
CA LYS A 55 -6.33 -30.69 0.44
C LYS A 55 -6.17 -30.29 1.92
N ILE A 56 -6.87 -29.24 2.35
CA ILE A 56 -6.86 -28.80 3.75
C ILE A 56 -7.12 -30.00 4.68
N PRO A 57 -6.27 -30.24 5.69
CA PRO A 57 -6.48 -31.35 6.59
C PRO A 57 -7.77 -31.20 7.39
N SER A 58 -8.61 -32.23 7.37
CA SER A 58 -9.73 -32.33 8.30
C SER A 58 -9.22 -32.65 9.70
N VAL A 59 -9.57 -31.82 10.68
CA VAL A 59 -9.17 -31.98 12.09
C VAL A 59 -10.32 -32.40 12.99
N LEU A 60 -11.55 -32.13 12.57
CA LEU A 60 -12.78 -32.57 13.21
C LEU A 60 -13.33 -33.81 12.51
N SER A 61 -14.03 -34.66 13.26
CA SER A 61 -14.90 -35.68 12.67
C SER A 61 -16.01 -35.01 11.84
N SER A 62 -16.53 -35.69 10.81
CA SER A 62 -17.64 -35.15 10.02
C SER A 62 -18.87 -34.83 10.89
N ARG A 63 -19.08 -35.61 11.96
CA ARG A 63 -20.13 -35.40 12.95
C ARG A 63 -19.91 -34.12 13.76
N ASP A 64 -18.73 -33.91 14.33
CA ASP A 64 -18.45 -32.71 15.14
C ASP A 64 -18.43 -31.44 14.29
N ALA A 65 -17.91 -31.51 13.06
CA ALA A 65 -17.98 -30.40 12.13
C ALA A 65 -19.43 -29.97 11.86
N GLU A 66 -20.33 -30.92 11.65
CA GLU A 66 -21.74 -30.63 11.45
C GLU A 66 -22.42 -30.10 12.72
N LEU A 67 -22.12 -30.68 13.89
CA LEU A 67 -22.62 -30.15 15.17
C LEU A 67 -22.17 -28.71 15.40
N TYR A 68 -20.90 -28.38 15.15
CA TYR A 68 -20.42 -27.01 15.27
C TYR A 68 -21.12 -26.04 14.33
N ARG A 69 -21.33 -26.40 13.05
CA ARG A 69 -22.11 -25.57 12.10
C ARG A 69 -23.49 -25.27 12.66
N GLN A 70 -24.18 -26.30 13.16
CA GLN A 70 -25.52 -26.15 13.73
C GLN A 70 -25.49 -25.29 14.99
N ILE A 71 -24.52 -25.51 15.90
CA ILE A 71 -24.35 -24.72 17.13
C ILE A 71 -24.18 -23.24 16.81
N PHE A 72 -23.24 -22.88 15.93
CA PHE A 72 -23.02 -21.48 15.57
C PHE A 72 -24.26 -20.83 14.96
N LYS A 73 -24.98 -21.57 14.10
CA LYS A 73 -26.21 -21.10 13.46
C LYS A 73 -27.35 -20.86 14.47
N VAL A 74 -27.67 -21.84 15.32
CA VAL A 74 -28.77 -21.68 16.28
C VAL A 74 -28.44 -20.62 17.34
N GLN A 75 -27.16 -20.41 17.66
CA GLN A 75 -26.73 -19.34 18.55
C GLN A 75 -26.84 -17.94 17.93
N GLU A 76 -26.68 -17.81 16.62
CA GLU A 76 -26.91 -16.55 15.90
C GLU A 76 -28.38 -16.11 15.99
N ASP A 77 -29.30 -17.06 15.98
CA ASP A 77 -30.74 -16.83 16.16
C ASP A 77 -31.16 -16.70 17.64
N GLY A 78 -30.21 -16.81 18.58
CA GLY A 78 -30.50 -16.77 20.03
C GLY A 78 -31.18 -18.00 20.60
N ARG A 79 -31.18 -19.14 19.89
CA ARG A 79 -31.81 -20.40 20.31
C ARG A 79 -30.89 -21.22 21.24
N TRP A 80 -30.74 -20.73 22.48
CA TRP A 80 -29.75 -21.25 23.43
C TRP A 80 -29.98 -22.71 23.87
N LYS A 81 -31.22 -23.13 24.10
CA LYS A 81 -31.54 -24.51 24.51
C LYS A 81 -31.15 -25.53 23.44
N ASP A 82 -31.38 -25.17 22.18
CA ASP A 82 -31.00 -26.02 21.04
C ASP A 82 -29.48 -26.09 20.92
N ALA A 83 -28.80 -24.95 21.10
CA ALA A 83 -27.33 -24.92 21.17
C ALA A 83 -26.80 -25.83 22.27
N ASP A 84 -27.35 -25.78 23.48
CA ASP A 84 -26.90 -26.59 24.62
C ASP A 84 -27.09 -28.10 24.39
N HIS A 85 -28.19 -28.51 23.76
CA HIS A 85 -28.42 -29.91 23.38
C HIS A 85 -27.44 -30.37 22.28
N LEU A 86 -27.11 -29.50 21.32
CA LEU A 86 -26.09 -29.84 20.31
C LEU A 86 -24.69 -29.91 20.93
N ILE A 87 -24.36 -28.96 21.82
CA ILE A 87 -23.08 -28.91 22.54
C ILE A 87 -22.84 -30.20 23.34
N SER A 88 -23.86 -30.75 24.01
CA SER A 88 -23.71 -31.98 24.82
C SER A 88 -23.39 -33.22 23.99
N ARG A 89 -23.53 -33.16 22.66
CA ARG A 89 -23.26 -34.26 21.72
C ARG A 89 -21.88 -34.19 21.06
N LEU A 90 -21.13 -33.11 21.28
CA LEU A 90 -19.77 -32.92 20.77
C LEU A 90 -18.80 -33.90 21.42
N SER A 91 -17.89 -34.45 20.62
CA SER A 91 -16.81 -35.32 21.09
C SER A 91 -15.45 -34.61 21.12
N ASP A 92 -15.25 -33.59 20.29
CA ASP A 92 -14.09 -32.69 20.29
C ASP A 92 -14.56 -31.28 20.72
N ASP A 93 -13.85 -30.66 21.67
CA ASP A 93 -14.16 -29.35 22.25
C ASP A 93 -13.27 -28.22 21.72
N VAL A 94 -12.47 -28.48 20.67
CA VAL A 94 -11.46 -27.54 20.13
C VAL A 94 -12.01 -26.15 19.79
N LEU A 95 -13.29 -26.02 19.40
CA LEU A 95 -13.93 -24.72 19.10
C LEU A 95 -14.80 -24.18 20.23
N MET A 96 -14.85 -24.82 21.39
CA MET A 96 -15.75 -24.44 22.49
C MET A 96 -15.54 -22.99 22.95
N GLY A 97 -14.30 -22.51 22.96
CA GLY A 97 -14.01 -21.11 23.30
C GLY A 97 -14.67 -20.11 22.34
N HIS A 98 -14.66 -20.38 21.03
CA HIS A 98 -15.34 -19.56 20.01
C HIS A 98 -16.87 -19.66 20.14
N VAL A 99 -17.40 -20.87 20.37
CA VAL A 99 -18.84 -21.10 20.61
C VAL A 99 -19.33 -20.25 21.80
N MET A 100 -18.61 -20.30 22.92
CA MET A 100 -18.95 -19.50 24.11
C MET A 100 -18.77 -18.00 23.84
N ALA A 101 -17.74 -17.60 23.08
CA ALA A 101 -17.52 -16.20 22.74
C ALA A 101 -18.67 -15.62 21.91
N GLN A 102 -19.18 -16.35 20.91
CA GLN A 102 -20.35 -15.93 20.11
C GLN A 102 -21.56 -15.69 21.01
N ARG A 103 -21.86 -16.62 21.91
CA ARG A 103 -22.95 -16.48 22.90
C ARG A 103 -22.76 -15.26 23.79
N TYR A 104 -21.58 -15.09 24.38
CA TYR A 104 -21.32 -14.03 25.35
C TYR A 104 -21.22 -12.63 24.75
N LEU A 105 -20.90 -12.54 23.46
CA LEU A 105 -20.83 -11.31 22.68
C LEU A 105 -22.08 -11.08 21.82
N HIS A 106 -23.10 -11.92 21.94
CA HIS A 106 -24.32 -11.80 21.16
C HIS A 106 -24.95 -10.40 21.35
N PRO A 107 -25.32 -9.68 20.28
CA PRO A 107 -25.66 -8.26 20.37
C PRO A 107 -26.95 -7.97 21.15
N THR A 108 -27.93 -8.88 21.09
CA THR A 108 -29.29 -8.62 21.60
C THR A 108 -29.86 -9.73 22.49
N ALA A 109 -29.75 -10.99 22.07
CA ALA A 109 -30.41 -12.15 22.71
C ALA A 109 -29.68 -12.80 23.91
N TYR A 110 -28.47 -12.35 24.28
CA TYR A 110 -27.77 -12.88 25.46
C TYR A 110 -27.03 -11.78 26.22
N ARG A 111 -27.15 -11.79 27.56
CA ARG A 111 -26.47 -10.84 28.44
C ARG A 111 -25.59 -11.60 29.44
N SER A 112 -24.33 -11.78 29.08
CA SER A 112 -23.32 -12.47 29.89
C SER A 112 -23.08 -11.84 31.28
N ARG A 113 -22.84 -12.68 32.28
CA ARG A 113 -22.46 -12.27 33.64
C ARG A 113 -20.95 -12.05 33.74
N PHE A 114 -20.52 -11.29 34.74
CA PHE A 114 -19.08 -11.11 34.98
C PHE A 114 -18.37 -12.44 35.25
N SER A 115 -18.99 -13.35 36.01
CA SER A 115 -18.44 -14.69 36.27
C SER A 115 -18.19 -15.48 34.99
N GLU A 116 -19.16 -15.51 34.07
CA GLU A 116 -19.04 -16.20 32.78
C GLU A 116 -17.86 -15.65 31.96
N LEU A 117 -17.73 -14.33 31.88
CA LEU A 117 -16.64 -13.68 31.15
C LEU A 117 -15.28 -13.93 31.81
N ARG A 118 -15.22 -13.88 33.14
CA ARG A 118 -14.01 -14.20 33.92
C ARG A 118 -13.58 -15.65 33.71
N ASP A 119 -14.51 -16.59 33.80
CA ASP A 119 -14.23 -18.02 33.71
C ASP A 119 -13.85 -18.41 32.28
N TRP A 120 -14.45 -17.76 31.27
CA TRP A 120 -14.01 -17.86 29.88
C TRP A 120 -12.57 -17.36 29.71
N LEU A 121 -12.24 -16.19 30.25
CA LEU A 121 -10.88 -15.63 30.15
C LEU A 121 -9.84 -16.49 30.86
N ALA A 122 -10.20 -17.19 31.93
CA ALA A 122 -9.29 -18.11 32.60
C ALA A 122 -8.75 -19.18 31.63
N LYS A 123 -9.64 -19.71 30.78
CA LYS A 123 -9.36 -20.80 29.82
C LYS A 123 -8.90 -20.32 28.44
N TYR A 124 -9.50 -19.25 27.93
CA TYR A 124 -9.44 -18.85 26.52
C TYR A 124 -8.86 -17.44 26.30
N ALA A 125 -8.04 -16.95 27.24
CA ALA A 125 -7.38 -15.64 27.11
C ALA A 125 -6.47 -15.53 25.87
N ASP A 126 -6.09 -16.65 25.25
CA ASP A 126 -5.32 -16.70 24.01
C ASP A 126 -6.18 -16.66 22.74
N LEU A 127 -7.51 -16.66 22.80
CA LEU A 127 -8.35 -16.57 21.61
C LEU A 127 -8.43 -15.14 21.04
N PRO A 128 -8.74 -14.96 19.75
CA PRO A 128 -8.93 -13.65 19.13
C PRO A 128 -9.96 -12.74 19.81
N GLU A 129 -11.01 -13.32 20.41
CA GLU A 129 -12.12 -12.61 21.06
C GLU A 129 -11.76 -12.07 22.45
N ALA A 130 -10.67 -12.56 23.04
CA ALA A 130 -10.29 -12.25 24.42
C ALA A 130 -10.23 -10.75 24.73
N PRO A 131 -9.72 -9.84 23.86
CA PRO A 131 -9.75 -8.40 24.12
C PRO A 131 -11.17 -7.82 24.24
N ARG A 132 -12.12 -8.29 23.41
CA ARG A 132 -13.53 -7.85 23.48
C ARG A 132 -14.19 -8.38 24.74
N ILE A 133 -13.97 -9.65 25.07
CA ILE A 133 -14.49 -10.28 26.28
C ILE A 133 -13.91 -9.63 27.54
N TYR A 134 -12.62 -9.35 27.59
CA TYR A 134 -11.98 -8.65 28.70
C TYR A 134 -12.54 -7.23 28.89
N LYS A 135 -12.71 -6.48 27.79
CA LYS A 135 -13.35 -5.16 27.85
C LYS A 135 -14.76 -5.25 28.43
N LEU A 136 -15.56 -6.21 27.97
CA LEU A 136 -16.91 -6.44 28.46
C LEU A 136 -16.91 -6.88 29.94
N ALA A 137 -15.99 -7.74 30.34
CA ALA A 137 -15.82 -8.21 31.72
C ALA A 137 -15.49 -7.03 32.64
N MET A 138 -14.55 -6.17 32.24
CA MET A 138 -14.18 -4.98 33.00
C MET A 138 -15.35 -4.01 33.19
N MET A 139 -16.22 -3.84 32.18
CA MET A 139 -17.44 -3.05 32.29
C MET A 139 -18.46 -3.64 33.27
N ARG A 140 -18.47 -4.97 33.43
CA ARG A 140 -19.44 -5.71 34.27
C ARG A 140 -18.88 -6.14 35.63
N ARG A 141 -17.62 -5.82 35.93
CA ARG A 141 -16.87 -6.31 37.10
C ARG A 141 -17.40 -5.83 38.46
N GLY A 142 -17.85 -4.58 38.54
CA GLY A 142 -18.06 -3.92 39.83
C GLY A 142 -16.79 -3.90 40.67
N SER A 143 -16.89 -4.33 41.93
CA SER A 143 -15.79 -4.43 42.91
C SER A 143 -15.04 -5.77 42.88
N ALA A 144 -15.44 -6.73 42.04
CA ALA A 144 -14.79 -8.03 41.98
C ALA A 144 -13.33 -7.95 41.50
N ALA A 145 -12.55 -9.00 41.81
CA ALA A 145 -11.17 -9.13 41.35
C ALA A 145 -11.07 -9.04 39.82
N LYS A 146 -9.94 -8.52 39.30
CA LYS A 146 -9.72 -8.41 37.85
C LYS A 146 -9.66 -9.81 37.22
N PRO A 147 -10.33 -10.05 36.08
CA PRO A 147 -10.18 -11.31 35.36
C PRO A 147 -8.79 -11.42 34.72
N LYS A 148 -8.42 -12.63 34.29
CA LYS A 148 -7.18 -12.86 33.51
C LYS A 148 -7.16 -11.95 32.28
N SER A 149 -6.05 -11.25 32.08
CA SER A 149 -5.88 -10.38 30.92
C SER A 149 -5.67 -11.21 29.65
N PRO A 150 -6.09 -10.73 28.46
CA PRO A 150 -5.79 -11.38 27.19
C PRO A 150 -4.29 -11.62 27.02
N VAL A 151 -3.93 -12.78 26.46
CA VAL A 151 -2.54 -13.18 26.25
C VAL A 151 -2.24 -13.42 24.76
N GLY A 152 -0.94 -13.43 24.46
CA GLY A 152 -0.43 -13.57 23.11
C GLY A 152 -0.51 -12.27 22.32
N SER A 153 0.18 -12.27 21.19
CA SER A 153 0.09 -11.22 20.18
C SER A 153 -0.52 -11.82 18.90
N TYR A 154 -0.65 -11.00 17.88
CA TYR A 154 -1.09 -11.42 16.56
C TYR A 154 -0.37 -10.58 15.52
N LEU A 155 -0.39 -11.05 14.28
CA LEU A 155 0.16 -10.33 13.15
C LEU A 155 -0.64 -9.03 12.91
N LYS A 156 -0.01 -7.90 13.23
CA LYS A 156 -0.55 -6.53 13.12
C LYS A 156 -0.06 -5.84 11.85
N GLY A 157 -0.60 -4.65 11.60
CA GLY A 157 -0.24 -3.83 10.45
C GLY A 157 -1.05 -4.19 9.21
N ALA A 158 -0.88 -3.39 8.16
CA ALA A 158 -1.58 -3.57 6.89
C ALA A 158 -0.69 -4.18 5.80
N GLY A 159 0.56 -4.58 6.12
CA GLY A 159 1.49 -5.13 5.13
C GLY A 159 2.07 -4.10 4.15
N TYR A 160 1.97 -2.81 4.49
CA TYR A 160 2.69 -1.76 3.79
C TYR A 160 4.12 -1.71 4.32
N ASP A 161 5.08 -1.72 3.40
CA ASP A 161 6.50 -1.45 3.64
C ASP A 161 7.32 -2.64 4.18
N TYR A 162 8.11 -3.22 3.27
CA TYR A 162 9.07 -4.31 3.50
C TYR A 162 10.36 -3.84 4.20
N GLU A 163 10.55 -2.53 4.37
CA GLU A 163 11.86 -1.97 4.66
C GLU A 163 12.07 -1.71 6.15
N ASP A 164 13.17 -2.24 6.72
CA ASP A 164 13.72 -1.77 8.00
C ASP A 164 14.43 -0.42 7.78
N ILE A 165 13.64 0.62 7.48
CA ILE A 165 14.13 1.99 7.55
C ILE A 165 14.15 2.35 9.02
N ARG A 166 15.29 2.79 9.52
CA ARG A 166 15.39 3.50 10.80
C ARG A 166 15.50 4.98 10.49
N PRO A 167 14.37 5.74 10.51
CA PRO A 167 14.45 7.19 10.33
C PRO A 167 15.44 7.77 11.33
N TYR A 168 16.17 8.81 10.92
CA TYR A 168 17.06 9.49 11.84
C TYR A 168 16.25 10.05 13.02
N TYR A 169 16.45 9.47 14.21
CA TYR A 169 15.86 9.99 15.43
C TYR A 169 16.71 11.15 15.93
N HIS A 170 16.24 12.36 15.66
CA HIS A 170 16.90 13.57 16.14
C HIS A 170 16.59 13.82 17.62
N LYS A 171 17.64 13.84 18.45
CA LYS A 171 17.56 14.34 19.83
C LYS A 171 18.06 15.77 19.84
N SER A 172 17.20 16.70 20.29
CA SER A 172 17.55 18.11 20.33
C SER A 172 18.80 18.35 21.18
N THR A 173 19.71 19.20 20.69
CA THR A 173 20.91 19.59 21.43
C THR A 173 20.63 20.65 22.50
N LYS A 174 19.42 21.22 22.51
CA LYS A 174 18.99 22.23 23.47
C LYS A 174 18.49 21.57 24.76
N SER A 175 19.03 22.01 25.90
CA SER A 175 18.44 21.70 27.20
C SER A 175 17.30 22.66 27.47
N LEU A 176 16.06 22.18 27.29
CA LEU A 176 14.84 23.00 27.40
C LEU A 176 14.03 22.60 28.64
N SER A 177 13.39 23.57 29.28
CA SER A 177 12.36 23.32 30.30
C SER A 177 11.09 22.72 29.67
N ALA A 178 10.18 22.19 30.50
CA ALA A 178 8.89 21.67 30.02
C ALA A 178 8.06 22.75 29.30
N ALA A 179 8.06 23.98 29.81
CA ALA A 179 7.39 25.11 29.18
C ALA A 179 8.01 25.43 27.81
N GLN A 180 9.34 25.45 27.70
CA GLN A 180 10.02 25.68 26.43
C GLN A 180 9.76 24.58 25.40
N ARG A 181 9.72 23.30 25.80
CA ARG A 181 9.31 22.19 24.91
C ARG A 181 7.88 22.34 24.39
N SER A 182 6.98 22.83 25.24
CA SER A 182 5.61 23.17 24.84
C SER A 182 5.60 24.29 23.80
N ARG A 183 6.39 25.35 24.00
CA ARG A 183 6.56 26.45 23.04
C ARG A 183 7.14 25.97 21.70
N VAL A 184 8.15 25.09 21.71
CA VAL A 184 8.69 24.45 20.49
C VAL A 184 7.58 23.74 19.71
N SER A 185 6.74 22.95 20.41
CA SER A 185 5.62 22.25 19.79
C SER A 185 4.59 23.22 19.19
N VAL A 186 4.31 24.33 19.87
CA VAL A 186 3.43 25.40 19.36
C VAL A 186 4.01 26.04 18.10
N LEU A 187 5.30 26.41 18.11
CA LEU A 187 5.96 27.02 16.95
C LEU A 187 5.95 26.09 15.73
N LYS A 188 6.31 24.81 15.90
CA LYS A 188 6.24 23.80 14.83
C LYS A 188 4.82 23.68 14.24
N ARG A 189 3.78 23.63 15.09
CA ARG A 189 2.38 23.62 14.64
C ARG A 189 2.01 24.89 13.87
N ARG A 190 2.44 26.06 14.32
CA ARG A 190 2.16 27.34 13.63
C ARG A 190 2.85 27.39 12.26
N ILE A 191 4.11 26.98 12.17
CA ILE A 191 4.85 26.87 10.90
C ILE A 191 4.07 25.97 9.92
N HIS A 192 3.69 24.76 10.35
CA HIS A 192 2.92 23.85 9.50
C HIS A 192 1.54 24.40 9.11
N ALA A 193 0.85 25.11 10.01
CA ALA A 193 -0.43 25.74 9.71
C ALA A 193 -0.29 26.82 8.63
N ARG A 194 0.75 27.66 8.70
CA ARG A 194 1.05 28.70 7.70
C ARG A 194 1.38 28.12 6.33
N ILE A 195 2.16 27.02 6.28
CA ILE A 195 2.45 26.32 5.03
C ILE A 195 1.16 25.78 4.41
N ARG A 196 0.32 25.09 5.20
CA ARG A 196 -0.96 24.52 4.72
C ARG A 196 -1.95 25.58 4.25
N SER A 197 -1.91 26.79 4.80
CA SER A 197 -2.76 27.90 4.39
C SER A 197 -2.23 28.67 3.17
N GLY A 198 -1.15 28.21 2.52
CA GLY A 198 -0.59 28.92 1.38
C GLY A 198 0.31 30.11 1.71
N TRP A 199 0.76 30.25 2.95
CA TRP A 199 1.61 31.36 3.39
C TRP A 199 2.98 30.90 3.95
N PRO A 200 3.86 30.33 3.11
CA PRO A 200 5.20 29.91 3.53
C PRO A 200 6.08 31.07 4.01
N THR A 201 5.84 32.31 3.55
CA THR A 201 6.55 33.50 4.04
C THR A 201 6.23 33.79 5.51
N GLY A 202 4.96 33.70 5.93
CA GLY A 202 4.62 33.83 7.36
C GLY A 202 5.12 32.65 8.21
N ALA A 203 5.35 31.48 7.60
CA ALA A 203 6.02 30.37 8.27
C ALA A 203 7.51 30.67 8.50
N LEU A 204 8.17 31.30 7.52
CA LEU A 204 9.55 31.76 7.62
C LEU A 204 9.72 32.85 8.68
N GLU A 205 8.80 33.82 8.75
CA GLU A 205 8.79 34.84 9.82
C GLU A 205 8.77 34.23 11.22
N ILE A 206 7.99 33.15 11.42
CA ILE A 206 7.97 32.42 12.69
C ILE A 206 9.32 31.74 12.94
N LEU A 207 9.90 31.09 11.94
CA LEU A 207 11.20 30.43 12.06
C LEU A 207 12.33 31.42 12.36
N ASP A 208 12.28 32.61 11.77
CA ASP A 208 13.29 33.66 11.94
C ASP A 208 13.05 34.53 13.19
N SER A 209 11.94 34.30 13.93
CA SER A 209 11.69 34.98 15.21
C SER A 209 12.75 34.65 16.27
N GLN A 210 13.04 35.61 17.16
CA GLN A 210 14.02 35.44 18.24
C GLN A 210 13.69 34.22 19.13
N GLU A 211 12.41 33.98 19.39
CA GLU A 211 11.94 32.82 20.16
C GLU A 211 12.31 31.50 19.46
N ALA A 212 12.01 31.36 18.16
CA ALA A 212 12.34 30.15 17.41
C ALA A 212 13.85 29.95 17.27
N GLN A 213 14.61 31.02 17.01
CA GLN A 213 16.08 30.97 16.93
C GLN A 213 16.72 30.55 18.25
N HIS A 214 16.15 30.95 19.39
CA HIS A 214 16.63 30.55 20.70
C HIS A 214 16.29 29.09 21.02
N LEU A 215 15.05 28.68 20.74
CA LEU A 215 14.49 27.38 21.16
C LEU A 215 14.84 26.21 20.24
N PHE A 216 14.90 26.41 18.92
CA PHE A 216 15.24 25.34 17.97
C PHE A 216 16.75 25.17 17.89
N ASP A 217 17.21 23.93 17.81
CA ASP A 217 18.58 23.67 17.37
C ASP A 217 18.73 23.77 15.83
N ALA A 218 19.97 23.61 15.36
CA ALA A 218 20.30 23.72 13.95
C ALA A 218 19.51 22.73 13.06
N TYR A 219 19.32 21.49 13.50
CA TYR A 219 18.61 20.48 12.74
C TYR A 219 17.12 20.80 12.70
N GLU A 220 16.52 21.18 13.83
CA GLU A 220 15.10 21.57 13.89
C GLU A 220 14.80 22.80 13.03
N GLN A 221 15.74 23.75 12.97
CA GLN A 221 15.64 24.88 12.05
C GLN A 221 15.71 24.45 10.58
N ASP A 222 16.64 23.55 10.23
CA ASP A 222 16.77 23.06 8.85
C ASP A 222 15.58 22.18 8.43
N GLN A 223 15.02 21.39 9.35
CA GLN A 223 13.78 20.64 9.14
C GLN A 223 12.61 21.59 8.84
N ALA A 224 12.42 22.63 9.66
CA ALA A 224 11.39 23.63 9.40
C ALA A 224 11.64 24.36 8.07
N ARG A 225 12.91 24.67 7.76
CA ARG A 225 13.31 25.36 6.53
C ARG A 225 13.05 24.51 5.29
N ALA A 226 13.28 23.20 5.33
CA ALA A 226 12.94 22.27 4.25
C ALA A 226 11.42 22.23 4.01
N ALA A 227 10.61 22.13 5.07
CA ALA A 227 9.16 22.16 4.95
C ALA A 227 8.63 23.49 4.37
N ILE A 228 9.23 24.63 4.77
CA ILE A 228 8.93 25.95 4.22
C ILE A 228 9.32 26.02 2.74
N ALA A 229 10.47 25.46 2.37
CA ALA A 229 10.92 25.40 0.98
C ALA A 229 9.96 24.59 0.10
N SER A 230 9.46 23.44 0.59
CA SER A 230 8.39 22.68 -0.08
C SER A 230 7.15 23.55 -0.29
N GLY A 231 6.75 24.31 0.73
CA GLY A 231 5.67 25.30 0.60
C GLY A 231 5.93 26.30 -0.52
N TYR A 232 7.10 26.96 -0.53
CA TYR A 232 7.47 27.89 -1.60
C TYR A 232 7.44 27.23 -2.99
N TYR A 233 7.89 25.99 -3.10
CA TYR A 233 7.89 25.24 -4.36
C TYR A 233 6.46 25.05 -4.88
N TYR A 234 5.54 24.55 -4.04
CA TYR A 234 4.15 24.30 -4.45
C TYR A 234 3.36 25.59 -4.73
N PHE A 235 3.69 26.69 -4.06
CA PHE A 235 3.06 28.00 -4.30
C PHE A 235 3.79 28.85 -5.35
N GLY A 236 4.58 28.22 -6.22
CA GLY A 236 5.13 28.86 -7.43
C GLY A 236 6.25 29.87 -7.18
N LYS A 237 7.00 29.71 -6.08
CA LYS A 237 8.16 30.56 -5.75
C LYS A 237 9.47 29.74 -5.72
N PRO A 238 9.89 29.17 -6.87
CA PRO A 238 11.01 28.23 -6.90
C PRO A 238 12.35 28.84 -6.48
N ASP A 239 12.62 30.11 -6.74
CA ASP A 239 13.87 30.75 -6.28
C ASP A 239 13.99 30.78 -4.74
N LEU A 240 12.89 31.09 -4.07
CA LEU A 240 12.83 31.03 -2.60
C LEU A 240 12.93 29.59 -2.12
N ALA A 241 12.22 28.67 -2.77
CA ALA A 241 12.32 27.25 -2.44
C ALA A 241 13.76 26.76 -2.50
N LEU A 242 14.50 27.06 -3.58
CA LEU A 242 15.88 26.61 -3.74
C LEU A 242 16.79 27.25 -2.69
N LYS A 243 16.67 28.56 -2.45
CA LYS A 243 17.43 29.26 -1.41
C LYS A 243 17.31 28.58 -0.05
N HIS A 244 16.10 28.18 0.33
CA HIS A 244 15.84 27.58 1.64
C HIS A 244 16.19 26.08 1.67
N ALA A 245 15.84 25.32 0.63
CA ALA A 245 16.12 23.89 0.53
C ALA A 245 17.62 23.61 0.43
N ALA A 246 18.35 24.29 -0.46
CA ALA A 246 19.80 24.10 -0.64
C ALA A 246 20.57 24.40 0.66
N ARG A 247 20.14 25.41 1.44
CA ARG A 247 20.73 25.70 2.76
C ARG A 247 20.50 24.55 3.75
N ALA A 248 19.29 24.01 3.80
CA ALA A 248 18.96 22.89 4.69
C ALA A 248 19.68 21.59 4.26
N ALA A 249 19.72 21.31 2.96
CA ALA A 249 20.43 20.17 2.37
C ALA A 249 21.94 20.24 2.66
N LYS A 250 22.58 21.40 2.44
CA LYS A 250 24.01 21.58 2.72
C LYS A 250 24.39 21.30 4.18
N ARG A 251 23.55 21.69 5.13
CA ARG A 251 23.85 21.59 6.58
C ARG A 251 23.41 20.27 7.19
N SER A 252 22.25 19.77 6.78
CA SER A 252 21.54 18.67 7.44
C SER A 252 21.13 17.55 6.48
N GLY A 253 21.45 17.64 5.17
CA GLY A 253 21.03 16.67 4.15
C GLY A 253 21.45 15.23 4.42
N LYS A 254 22.59 15.02 5.10
CA LYS A 254 23.00 13.70 5.60
C LYS A 254 21.91 13.01 6.43
N TYR A 255 21.19 13.76 7.26
CA TYR A 255 20.17 13.26 8.19
C TYR A 255 18.73 13.61 7.75
N LEU A 256 18.59 14.52 6.78
CA LEU A 256 17.32 15.08 6.32
C LEU A 256 17.14 14.86 4.80
N PRO A 257 16.79 13.62 4.36
CA PRO A 257 16.57 13.28 2.96
C PRO A 257 15.60 14.22 2.23
N GLU A 258 14.56 14.69 2.93
CA GLU A 258 13.57 15.62 2.37
C GLU A 258 14.21 16.92 1.87
N ALA A 259 15.24 17.43 2.54
CA ALA A 259 15.91 18.66 2.11
C ALA A 259 16.64 18.46 0.78
N LEU A 260 17.32 17.33 0.60
CA LEU A 260 17.97 16.95 -0.67
C LEU A 260 16.93 16.82 -1.78
N TRP A 261 15.82 16.13 -1.50
CA TRP A 261 14.73 15.94 -2.45
C TRP A 261 14.14 17.26 -2.96
N VAL A 262 13.77 18.15 -2.03
CA VAL A 262 13.17 19.45 -2.38
C VAL A 262 14.18 20.35 -3.09
N ALA A 263 15.45 20.33 -2.67
CA ALA A 263 16.51 21.08 -3.36
C ALA A 263 16.69 20.57 -4.80
N GLY A 264 16.77 19.25 -4.99
CA GLY A 264 16.91 18.61 -6.30
C GLY A 264 15.74 18.92 -7.25
N LEU A 265 14.49 18.72 -6.80
CA LEU A 265 13.29 19.03 -7.59
C LEU A 265 13.17 20.53 -7.92
N THR A 266 13.58 21.40 -7.00
CA THR A 266 13.55 22.85 -7.25
C THR A 266 14.64 23.27 -8.23
N ALA A 267 15.84 22.73 -8.10
CA ALA A 267 16.93 22.95 -9.03
C ALA A 267 16.57 22.44 -10.44
N TRP A 268 15.96 21.26 -10.54
CA TRP A 268 15.41 20.71 -11.78
C TRP A 268 14.42 21.70 -12.43
N ARG A 269 13.43 22.17 -11.65
CA ARG A 269 12.43 23.15 -12.13
C ARG A 269 13.06 24.46 -12.62
N LEU A 270 14.19 24.87 -12.04
CA LEU A 270 14.93 26.06 -12.43
C LEU A 270 15.97 25.80 -13.54
N ASN A 271 15.98 24.61 -14.14
CA ASN A 271 16.95 24.16 -15.14
C ASN A 271 18.41 24.21 -14.65
N LYS A 272 18.64 24.09 -13.34
CA LYS A 272 19.97 24.00 -12.71
C LYS A 272 20.36 22.54 -12.59
N PHE A 273 20.56 21.88 -13.72
CA PHE A 273 20.71 20.42 -13.78
C PHE A 273 21.92 19.87 -13.02
N ASP A 274 23.04 20.59 -12.97
CA ASP A 274 24.20 20.13 -12.18
C ASP A 274 23.92 20.17 -10.66
N GLU A 275 23.24 21.22 -10.18
CA GLU A 275 22.81 21.31 -8.78
C GLU A 275 21.77 20.22 -8.47
N ALA A 276 20.80 20.03 -9.36
CA ALA A 276 19.79 18.99 -9.22
C ALA A 276 20.41 17.59 -9.16
N HIS A 277 21.37 17.29 -10.05
CA HIS A 277 22.08 16.02 -10.10
C HIS A 277 22.76 15.72 -8.76
N GLN A 278 23.53 16.67 -8.23
CA GLN A 278 24.21 16.50 -6.96
C GLN A 278 23.24 16.16 -5.83
N GLN A 279 22.12 16.89 -5.70
CA GLN A 279 21.15 16.64 -4.64
C GLN A 279 20.50 15.26 -4.76
N PHE A 280 20.17 14.84 -5.99
CA PHE A 280 19.54 13.55 -6.24
C PHE A 280 20.50 12.37 -6.08
N ASP A 281 21.77 12.52 -6.47
CA ASP A 281 22.81 11.50 -6.26
C ASP A 281 23.10 11.32 -4.75
N ASP A 282 23.26 12.42 -4.00
CA ASP A 282 23.41 12.39 -2.54
C ASP A 282 22.21 11.69 -1.87
N LEU A 283 20.99 12.01 -2.31
CA LEU A 283 19.77 11.37 -1.81
C LEU A 283 19.75 9.86 -2.07
N SER A 284 20.24 9.43 -3.23
CA SER A 284 20.21 8.02 -3.64
C SER A 284 21.07 7.10 -2.76
N THR A 285 22.04 7.67 -2.05
CA THR A 285 22.93 6.95 -1.12
C THR A 285 22.60 7.23 0.35
N ASN A 286 21.59 8.04 0.63
CA ASN A 286 21.30 8.50 1.99
C ASN A 286 20.76 7.35 2.87
N GLN A 287 21.49 7.03 3.94
CA GLN A 287 21.16 5.90 4.82
C GLN A 287 19.80 6.02 5.54
N TYR A 288 19.28 7.24 5.72
CA TYR A 288 17.99 7.51 6.38
C TYR A 288 16.82 7.65 5.39
N ALA A 289 17.10 7.61 4.08
CA ALA A 289 16.07 7.58 3.04
C ALA A 289 15.54 6.15 2.86
N SER A 290 14.23 6.04 2.61
CA SER A 290 13.59 4.79 2.19
C SER A 290 14.12 4.31 0.84
N SER A 291 13.92 3.04 0.51
CA SER A 291 14.22 2.51 -0.82
C SER A 291 13.46 3.27 -1.91
N TRP A 292 12.21 3.67 -1.64
CA TRP A 292 11.42 4.52 -2.54
C TRP A 292 12.13 5.85 -2.79
N THR A 293 12.56 6.54 -1.75
CA THR A 293 13.25 7.83 -1.88
C THR A 293 14.65 7.70 -2.49
N ARG A 294 15.39 6.63 -2.17
CA ARG A 294 16.71 6.37 -2.78
C ARG A 294 16.61 6.06 -4.27
N SER A 295 15.67 5.18 -4.64
CA SER A 295 15.41 4.86 -6.04
C SER A 295 14.95 6.09 -6.82
N ALA A 296 14.14 6.97 -6.21
CA ALA A 296 13.74 8.24 -6.79
C ALA A 296 14.97 9.14 -7.06
N GLY A 297 15.81 9.38 -6.05
CA GLY A 297 17.05 10.16 -6.23
C GLY A 297 17.94 9.59 -7.33
N ALA A 298 18.18 8.27 -7.32
CA ALA A 298 18.96 7.61 -8.36
C ALA A 298 18.36 7.80 -9.76
N PHE A 299 17.06 7.57 -9.92
CA PHE A 299 16.40 7.68 -11.21
C PHE A 299 16.38 9.12 -11.75
N TRP A 300 16.07 10.11 -10.90
CA TRP A 300 16.08 11.52 -11.30
C TRP A 300 17.49 12.00 -11.67
N ALA A 301 18.53 11.59 -10.94
CA ALA A 301 19.92 11.86 -11.31
C ALA A 301 20.28 11.19 -12.65
N ALA A 302 19.84 9.95 -12.87
CA ALA A 302 20.07 9.24 -14.13
C ALA A 302 19.42 9.97 -15.32
N ARG A 303 18.20 10.49 -15.16
CA ARG A 303 17.52 11.28 -16.20
C ARG A 303 18.33 12.52 -16.61
N ILE A 304 18.96 13.20 -15.65
CA ILE A 304 19.85 14.34 -15.94
C ILE A 304 21.05 13.88 -16.76
N ASP A 305 21.68 12.78 -16.34
CA ASP A 305 22.86 12.24 -17.02
C ASP A 305 22.53 11.74 -18.44
N LEU A 306 21.38 11.10 -18.65
CA LEU A 306 20.88 10.69 -19.97
C LEU A 306 20.66 11.90 -20.89
N ALA A 307 19.97 12.94 -20.40
CA ALA A 307 19.73 14.16 -21.16
C ALA A 307 21.03 14.90 -21.51
N GLY A 308 22.07 14.77 -20.67
CA GLY A 308 23.40 15.32 -20.90
C GLY A 308 24.36 14.41 -21.69
N GLY A 309 23.92 13.24 -22.18
CA GLY A 309 24.78 12.30 -22.92
C GLY A 309 25.82 11.55 -22.06
N LYS A 310 25.67 11.55 -20.73
CA LYS A 310 26.59 10.93 -19.76
C LYS A 310 26.16 9.48 -19.45
N PHE A 311 26.11 8.63 -20.47
CA PHE A 311 25.51 7.29 -20.39
C PHE A 311 26.12 6.39 -19.29
N ASP A 312 27.44 6.39 -19.10
CA ASP A 312 28.10 5.58 -18.05
C ASP A 312 27.67 5.97 -16.63
N ARG A 313 27.40 7.26 -16.41
CA ARG A 313 26.91 7.74 -15.11
C ARG A 313 25.44 7.40 -14.93
N ALA A 314 24.65 7.56 -16.00
CA ALA A 314 23.25 7.18 -16.02
C ALA A 314 23.06 5.68 -15.74
N ASP A 315 23.83 4.79 -16.38
CA ASP A 315 23.76 3.35 -16.15
C ASP A 315 24.01 2.99 -14.67
N LYS A 316 25.03 3.57 -14.04
CA LYS A 316 25.32 3.37 -12.62
C LYS A 316 24.15 3.77 -11.72
N LEU A 317 23.50 4.89 -12.04
CA LEU A 317 22.36 5.41 -11.29
C LEU A 317 21.10 4.58 -11.53
N LEU A 318 20.82 4.16 -12.76
CA LEU A 318 19.72 3.24 -13.06
C LEU A 318 19.90 1.91 -12.35
N ASN A 319 21.11 1.32 -12.38
CA ASN A 319 21.41 0.11 -11.62
C ASN A 319 21.23 0.30 -10.11
N ARG A 320 21.53 1.48 -9.57
CA ARG A 320 21.27 1.81 -8.16
C ARG A 320 19.78 1.85 -7.84
N ALA A 321 18.96 2.45 -8.71
CA ALA A 321 17.50 2.47 -8.56
C ALA A 321 16.92 1.04 -8.69
N ALA A 322 17.39 0.26 -9.65
CA ALA A 322 16.94 -1.11 -9.93
C ALA A 322 17.19 -2.12 -8.79
N LYS A 323 18.09 -1.81 -7.84
CA LYS A 323 18.23 -2.59 -6.58
C LYS A 323 16.96 -2.63 -5.74
N TYR A 324 16.00 -1.75 -6.02
CA TYR A 324 14.74 -1.65 -5.32
C TYR A 324 13.58 -1.98 -6.27
N PRO A 325 13.49 -3.24 -6.75
CA PRO A 325 12.70 -3.59 -7.92
C PRO A 325 11.18 -3.44 -7.73
N ARG A 326 10.70 -3.16 -6.51
CA ARG A 326 9.27 -2.95 -6.21
C ARG A 326 8.88 -1.50 -5.93
N SER A 327 9.82 -0.57 -5.94
CA SER A 327 9.49 0.85 -5.87
C SER A 327 9.13 1.36 -7.26
N PHE A 328 8.34 2.44 -7.32
CA PHE A 328 7.93 3.07 -8.57
C PHE A 328 9.14 3.41 -9.48
N TYR A 329 10.14 4.09 -8.94
CA TYR A 329 11.35 4.45 -9.68
C TYR A 329 12.32 3.29 -9.91
N GLY A 330 12.27 2.24 -9.08
CA GLY A 330 13.03 1.01 -9.32
C GLY A 330 12.49 0.24 -10.52
N LEU A 331 11.16 0.14 -10.65
CA LEU A 331 10.50 -0.46 -11.82
C LEU A 331 10.76 0.32 -13.11
N LEU A 332 10.72 1.66 -13.04
CA LEU A 332 11.11 2.51 -14.18
C LEU A 332 12.58 2.30 -14.57
N ALA A 333 13.48 2.16 -13.59
CA ALA A 333 14.88 1.91 -13.86
C ALA A 333 15.12 0.53 -14.48
N LEU A 334 14.43 -0.51 -14.01
CA LEU A 334 14.47 -1.85 -14.61
C LEU A 334 14.00 -1.83 -16.07
N ARG A 335 12.87 -1.17 -16.34
CA ARG A 335 12.36 -0.99 -17.71
C ARG A 335 13.36 -0.23 -18.59
N ALA A 336 13.95 0.86 -18.09
CA ALA A 336 14.96 1.62 -18.82
C ALA A 336 16.24 0.82 -19.11
N LEU A 337 16.58 -0.16 -18.26
CA LEU A 337 17.70 -1.08 -18.45
C LEU A 337 17.34 -2.32 -19.30
N GLY A 338 16.10 -2.45 -19.76
CA GLY A 338 15.64 -3.62 -20.51
C GLY A 338 15.57 -4.91 -19.67
N ARG A 339 15.26 -4.81 -18.36
CA ARG A 339 15.18 -5.95 -17.44
C ARG A 339 13.73 -6.19 -17.02
N ASP A 340 13.05 -7.11 -17.69
CA ASP A 340 11.61 -7.32 -17.54
C ASP A 340 11.19 -8.52 -16.67
N ASP A 341 12.08 -9.51 -16.50
CA ASP A 341 11.81 -10.79 -15.81
C ASP A 341 12.62 -10.95 -14.52
N VAL A 342 12.38 -10.08 -13.55
CA VAL A 342 13.11 -10.07 -12.26
C VAL A 342 12.34 -10.65 -11.09
N PHE A 343 11.09 -11.08 -11.30
CA PHE A 343 10.22 -11.58 -10.24
C PHE A 343 9.93 -13.06 -10.42
N ASP A 344 10.21 -13.80 -9.36
CA ASP A 344 9.72 -15.15 -9.16
C ASP A 344 8.31 -15.09 -8.57
N TRP A 345 7.35 -15.64 -9.31
CA TRP A 345 5.93 -15.66 -8.96
C TRP A 345 5.48 -16.99 -8.34
N ASP A 346 6.41 -17.90 -8.06
CA ASP A 346 6.11 -19.18 -7.42
C ASP A 346 5.50 -18.96 -6.03
N SER A 347 4.49 -19.77 -5.72
CA SER A 347 3.82 -19.75 -4.42
C SER A 347 4.34 -20.85 -3.51
N LEU A 348 4.12 -20.71 -2.21
CA LEU A 348 4.39 -21.80 -1.27
C LEU A 348 3.20 -22.76 -1.25
N SER A 349 3.41 -23.98 -1.71
CA SER A 349 2.39 -25.04 -1.67
C SER A 349 2.14 -25.57 -0.25
N LEU A 350 0.89 -25.95 0.03
CA LEU A 350 0.49 -26.59 1.28
C LEU A 350 0.80 -28.09 1.22
N THR A 351 2.05 -28.45 1.48
CA THR A 351 2.50 -29.85 1.55
C THR A 351 2.01 -30.56 2.81
N GLN A 352 2.08 -31.90 2.83
CA GLN A 352 1.66 -32.71 3.98
C GLN A 352 2.40 -32.35 5.28
N ASP A 353 3.70 -32.03 5.22
CA ASP A 353 4.47 -31.59 6.39
C ASP A 353 3.93 -30.27 6.95
N ARG A 354 3.71 -29.25 6.09
CA ARG A 354 3.15 -27.96 6.49
C ARG A 354 1.75 -28.11 7.08
N ALA A 355 0.92 -28.93 6.45
CA ALA A 355 -0.38 -29.34 6.99
C ALA A 355 -0.26 -29.93 8.39
N ASN A 356 0.71 -30.83 8.63
CA ASN A 356 0.94 -31.43 9.94
C ASN A 356 1.42 -30.41 10.99
N LYS A 357 2.26 -29.44 10.62
CA LYS A 357 2.65 -28.32 11.52
C LYS A 357 1.43 -27.55 12.02
N LEU A 358 0.49 -27.24 11.13
CA LEU A 358 -0.75 -26.56 11.48
C LEU A 358 -1.64 -27.42 12.39
N ARG A 359 -1.75 -28.73 12.13
CA ARG A 359 -2.55 -29.65 12.97
C ARG A 359 -2.02 -29.78 14.40
N LEU A 360 -0.71 -29.69 14.58
CA LEU A 360 -0.04 -29.85 15.88
C LEU A 360 0.00 -28.55 16.69
N ASP A 361 0.00 -27.38 16.06
CA ASP A 361 -0.14 -26.10 16.77
C ASP A 361 -1.61 -25.87 17.21
N PRO A 362 -1.88 -25.52 18.48
CA PRO A 362 -3.26 -25.31 18.94
C PRO A 362 -4.04 -24.25 18.16
N LYS A 363 -3.38 -23.18 17.69
CA LYS A 363 -4.02 -22.08 16.94
C LYS A 363 -4.26 -22.52 15.50
N GLY A 364 -3.28 -23.20 14.90
CA GLY A 364 -3.41 -23.86 13.60
C GLY A 364 -4.54 -24.87 13.58
N ARG A 365 -4.65 -25.74 14.60
CA ARG A 365 -5.74 -26.73 14.72
C ARG A 365 -7.10 -26.06 14.81
N ARG A 366 -7.24 -25.01 15.63
CA ARG A 366 -8.49 -24.22 15.69
C ARG A 366 -8.83 -23.57 14.36
N ALA A 367 -7.85 -22.97 13.68
CA ALA A 367 -8.05 -22.39 12.35
C ALA A 367 -8.53 -23.42 11.33
N LEU A 368 -7.91 -24.61 11.28
CA LEU A 368 -8.34 -25.71 10.40
C LEU A 368 -9.77 -26.17 10.73
N ALA A 369 -10.11 -26.29 12.01
CA ALA A 369 -11.45 -26.65 12.46
C ALA A 369 -12.49 -25.59 12.06
N LEU A 370 -12.16 -24.30 12.17
CA LEU A 370 -13.00 -23.18 11.75
C LEU A 370 -13.19 -23.15 10.22
N LEU A 371 -12.14 -23.41 9.44
CA LEU A 371 -12.24 -23.57 7.98
C LEU A 371 -13.16 -24.73 7.60
N GLN A 372 -13.04 -25.88 8.25
CA GLN A 372 -13.86 -27.07 7.98
C GLN A 372 -15.38 -26.85 8.20
N ILE A 373 -15.75 -25.88 9.05
CA ILE A 373 -17.14 -25.49 9.29
C ILE A 373 -17.56 -24.23 8.51
N GLY A 374 -16.69 -23.67 7.67
CA GLY A 374 -16.96 -22.47 6.86
C GLY A 374 -16.81 -21.14 7.59
N ASN A 375 -16.33 -21.13 8.84
CA ASN A 375 -16.11 -19.89 9.61
C ASN A 375 -14.76 -19.25 9.29
N ARG A 376 -14.66 -18.73 8.06
CA ARG A 376 -13.43 -18.18 7.47
C ARG A 376 -12.87 -16.97 8.23
N HIS A 377 -13.75 -16.09 8.71
CA HIS A 377 -13.35 -14.90 9.45
C HIS A 377 -12.64 -15.26 10.77
N GLU A 378 -13.21 -16.16 11.56
CA GLU A 378 -12.57 -16.63 12.79
C GLU A 378 -11.26 -17.39 12.50
N ALA A 379 -11.26 -18.21 11.44
CA ALA A 379 -10.07 -18.95 11.03
C ALA A 379 -8.90 -18.00 10.71
N GLU A 380 -9.12 -16.95 9.93
CA GLU A 380 -8.07 -15.97 9.62
C GLU A 380 -7.53 -15.31 10.91
N ARG A 381 -8.40 -15.02 11.89
CA ARG A 381 -7.94 -14.42 13.15
C ARG A 381 -7.08 -15.37 13.98
N GLU A 382 -7.39 -16.66 14.01
CA GLU A 382 -6.53 -17.69 14.62
C GLU A 382 -5.19 -17.81 13.90
N LEU A 383 -5.21 -17.85 12.56
CA LEU A 383 -3.99 -17.89 11.75
C LEU A 383 -3.10 -16.66 11.98
N ARG A 384 -3.68 -15.47 12.17
CA ARG A 384 -2.90 -14.27 12.56
C ARG A 384 -2.17 -14.43 13.89
N LYS A 385 -2.69 -15.23 14.82
CA LYS A 385 -1.99 -15.55 16.08
C LYS A 385 -0.92 -16.62 15.85
N ALA A 386 -1.17 -17.61 15.00
CA ALA A 386 -0.17 -18.63 14.62
C ALA A 386 1.01 -18.02 13.83
N ALA A 387 0.73 -17.03 12.98
CA ALA A 387 1.68 -16.38 12.06
C ALA A 387 2.87 -15.70 12.74
N ILE A 388 2.76 -15.35 14.03
CA ILE A 388 3.84 -14.73 14.81
C ILE A 388 4.63 -15.73 15.65
N SER A 389 4.45 -17.04 15.42
CA SER A 389 5.22 -18.09 16.07
C SER A 389 6.72 -17.84 15.89
N THR A 390 7.52 -18.24 16.88
CA THR A 390 8.98 -18.21 16.77
C THR A 390 9.49 -19.25 15.76
N ASP A 391 8.76 -20.35 15.58
CA ASP A 391 9.04 -21.41 14.61
C ASP A 391 8.83 -20.93 13.15
N PRO A 392 9.90 -20.77 12.36
CA PRO A 392 9.80 -20.36 10.96
C PRO A 392 9.01 -21.35 10.08
N SER A 393 9.06 -22.65 10.40
CA SER A 393 8.36 -23.68 9.61
C SER A 393 6.84 -23.56 9.76
N LEU A 394 6.34 -23.32 10.98
CA LEU A 394 4.94 -23.01 11.21
C LEU A 394 4.53 -21.70 10.50
N ARG A 395 5.36 -20.66 10.49
CA ARG A 395 5.05 -19.42 9.77
C ARG A 395 4.86 -19.67 8.26
N ARG A 396 5.74 -20.47 7.64
CA ARG A 396 5.61 -20.85 6.23
C ARG A 396 4.37 -21.71 5.98
N ALA A 397 4.02 -22.60 6.91
CA ALA A 397 2.79 -23.39 6.83
C ALA A 397 1.54 -22.51 6.89
N VAL A 398 1.50 -21.51 7.78
CA VAL A 398 0.42 -20.52 7.85
C VAL A 398 0.34 -19.71 6.55
N LEU A 399 1.47 -19.32 5.96
CA LEU A 399 1.50 -18.60 4.69
C LEU A 399 0.93 -19.44 3.54
N ALA A 400 1.36 -20.69 3.42
CA ALA A 400 0.85 -21.62 2.40
C ALA A 400 -0.65 -21.85 2.53
N LEU A 401 -1.15 -22.07 3.76
CA LEU A 401 -2.59 -22.21 4.00
C LEU A 401 -3.33 -20.90 3.67
N ALA A 402 -2.82 -19.75 4.10
CA ALA A 402 -3.45 -18.47 3.84
C ALA A 402 -3.57 -18.14 2.35
N ASP A 403 -2.55 -18.48 1.57
CA ASP A 403 -2.56 -18.32 0.11
C ASP A 403 -3.57 -19.29 -0.54
N SER A 404 -3.52 -20.59 -0.19
CA SER A 404 -4.47 -21.60 -0.71
C SER A 404 -5.93 -21.26 -0.39
N GLU A 405 -6.17 -20.67 0.78
CA GLU A 405 -7.50 -20.25 1.23
C GLU A 405 -7.84 -18.83 0.80
N ASN A 406 -7.07 -18.17 -0.05
CA ASN A 406 -7.35 -16.82 -0.54
C ASN A 406 -7.52 -15.76 0.58
N PHE A 407 -6.82 -15.91 1.72
CA PHE A 407 -6.76 -14.89 2.77
C PHE A 407 -5.78 -13.77 2.41
N ALA A 408 -6.09 -13.02 1.35
CA ALA A 408 -5.19 -12.03 0.75
C ALA A 408 -4.58 -11.05 1.77
N ALA A 409 -5.37 -10.53 2.71
CA ALA A 409 -4.86 -9.63 3.76
C ALA A 409 -3.82 -10.31 4.66
N LEU A 410 -4.06 -11.56 5.07
CA LEU A 410 -3.14 -12.34 5.88
C LEU A 410 -1.89 -12.72 5.08
N THR A 411 -2.05 -13.25 3.87
CA THR A 411 -0.95 -13.62 2.96
C THR A 411 0.02 -12.47 2.77
N MET A 412 -0.49 -11.27 2.43
CA MET A 412 0.33 -10.08 2.25
C MET A 412 1.03 -9.64 3.54
N ARG A 413 0.31 -9.59 4.67
CA ARG A 413 0.92 -9.20 5.95
C ARG A 413 2.01 -10.17 6.38
N LEU A 414 1.79 -11.47 6.17
CA LEU A 414 2.72 -12.51 6.59
C LEU A 414 3.93 -12.58 5.68
N GLY A 415 3.75 -12.42 4.37
CA GLY A 415 4.85 -12.27 3.42
C GLY A 415 5.76 -11.10 3.82
N ASN A 416 5.21 -9.93 4.12
CA ASN A 416 6.01 -8.79 4.60
C ASN A 416 6.71 -9.08 5.93
N TYR A 417 6.02 -9.74 6.86
CA TYR A 417 6.59 -10.09 8.17
C TYR A 417 7.77 -11.07 8.05
N ILE A 418 7.63 -12.13 7.25
CA ILE A 418 8.71 -13.09 6.98
C ILE A 418 9.91 -12.35 6.40
N ALA A 419 9.64 -11.49 5.43
CA ALA A 419 10.66 -10.79 4.72
C ALA A 419 11.41 -9.80 5.64
N GLN A 420 10.71 -9.04 6.49
CA GLN A 420 11.35 -8.19 7.52
C GLN A 420 12.17 -9.00 8.55
N LYS A 421 11.74 -10.22 8.88
CA LYS A 421 12.37 -11.05 9.90
C LYS A 421 13.56 -11.86 9.42
N SER A 422 13.58 -12.25 8.15
CA SER A 422 14.56 -13.20 7.60
C SER A 422 15.31 -12.69 6.38
N GLY A 423 14.86 -11.60 5.75
CA GLY A 423 15.35 -11.12 4.45
C GLY A 423 14.80 -11.91 3.26
N GLU A 424 14.10 -13.03 3.49
CA GLU A 424 13.48 -13.83 2.44
C GLU A 424 12.27 -13.12 1.83
N VAL A 425 12.31 -12.92 0.52
CA VAL A 425 11.21 -12.31 -0.22
C VAL A 425 10.46 -13.36 -1.01
N ILE A 426 9.19 -13.58 -0.67
CA ILE A 426 8.26 -14.38 -1.46
C ILE A 426 7.33 -13.39 -2.17
N VAL A 427 7.62 -13.06 -3.43
CA VAL A 427 6.93 -11.96 -4.14
C VAL A 427 5.46 -12.27 -4.32
N ASN A 428 5.10 -13.52 -4.63
CA ASN A 428 3.72 -13.97 -4.72
C ASN A 428 2.91 -13.59 -3.47
N ALA A 429 3.45 -13.85 -2.28
CA ALA A 429 2.77 -13.53 -1.03
C ALA A 429 2.50 -12.03 -0.83
N LEU A 430 3.32 -11.15 -1.41
CA LEU A 430 3.21 -9.69 -1.27
C LEU A 430 2.18 -9.05 -2.22
N TYR A 431 1.75 -9.80 -3.22
CA TYR A 431 0.80 -9.37 -4.26
C TYR A 431 -0.28 -10.44 -4.50
N PRO A 432 -1.04 -10.86 -3.48
CA PRO A 432 -2.03 -11.94 -3.59
C PRO A 432 -3.11 -11.62 -4.64
N VAL A 433 -3.63 -12.65 -5.30
CA VAL A 433 -4.74 -12.56 -6.25
C VAL A 433 -5.98 -13.14 -5.57
N PRO A 434 -6.87 -12.32 -4.98
CA PRO A 434 -8.05 -12.80 -4.29
C PRO A 434 -9.11 -13.32 -5.27
N SER A 435 -9.91 -14.28 -4.80
CA SER A 435 -11.02 -14.89 -5.55
C SER A 435 -12.35 -14.12 -5.48
N TRP A 436 -12.35 -12.89 -4.96
CA TRP A 436 -13.58 -12.08 -4.93
C TRP A 436 -14.01 -11.72 -6.35
N VAL A 437 -15.31 -11.85 -6.63
CA VAL A 437 -15.90 -11.43 -7.91
C VAL A 437 -16.89 -10.30 -7.63
N PRO A 438 -16.69 -9.09 -8.18
CA PRO A 438 -17.65 -8.01 -7.98
C PRO A 438 -19.03 -8.34 -8.55
N GLU A 439 -20.06 -7.71 -7.99
CA GLU A 439 -21.41 -7.82 -8.51
C GLU A 439 -21.46 -7.35 -9.98
N GLY A 440 -21.89 -8.23 -10.88
CA GLY A 440 -21.92 -7.99 -12.33
C GLY A 440 -20.58 -8.20 -13.04
N GLY A 441 -19.58 -8.81 -12.39
CA GLY A 441 -18.29 -9.10 -13.00
C GLY A 441 -17.36 -7.88 -13.08
N TYR A 442 -16.13 -8.13 -13.53
CA TYR A 442 -15.11 -7.09 -13.66
C TYR A 442 -15.35 -6.25 -14.92
N ASN A 443 -15.44 -4.92 -14.75
CA ASN A 443 -15.54 -3.95 -15.87
C ASN A 443 -14.32 -3.01 -15.93
N VAL A 444 -13.40 -3.18 -14.99
CA VAL A 444 -12.10 -2.52 -14.89
C VAL A 444 -11.11 -3.65 -14.69
N ASP A 445 -9.96 -3.61 -15.38
CA ASP A 445 -8.94 -4.65 -15.28
C ASP A 445 -8.58 -4.99 -13.83
N ARG A 446 -8.54 -6.29 -13.53
CA ARG A 446 -8.31 -6.85 -12.19
C ARG A 446 -7.00 -6.33 -11.60
N ALA A 447 -5.97 -6.18 -12.42
CA ALA A 447 -4.69 -5.65 -11.96
C ALA A 447 -4.81 -4.26 -11.32
N LEU A 448 -5.64 -3.37 -11.89
CA LEU A 448 -5.90 -2.05 -11.32
C LEU A 448 -6.75 -2.15 -10.04
N ILE A 449 -7.78 -2.99 -10.05
CA ILE A 449 -8.62 -3.21 -8.86
C ILE A 449 -7.78 -3.75 -7.70
N TYR A 450 -6.93 -4.75 -7.93
CA TYR A 450 -6.01 -5.28 -6.93
C TYR A 450 -4.97 -4.26 -6.48
N ALA A 451 -4.45 -3.44 -7.38
CA ALA A 451 -3.50 -2.37 -7.04
C ALA A 451 -4.13 -1.32 -6.11
N LEU A 452 -5.38 -0.93 -6.37
CA LEU A 452 -6.17 -0.02 -5.54
C LEU A 452 -6.50 -0.67 -4.19
N MET A 453 -7.04 -1.88 -4.18
CA MET A 453 -7.38 -2.60 -2.94
C MET A 453 -6.16 -2.83 -2.05
N ARG A 454 -5.02 -3.17 -2.68
CA ARG A 454 -3.73 -3.28 -1.98
C ARG A 454 -3.41 -1.97 -1.28
N GLN A 455 -3.51 -0.83 -1.96
CA GLN A 455 -3.14 0.49 -1.43
C GLN A 455 -4.15 1.08 -0.43
N GLU A 456 -5.43 0.80 -0.61
CA GLU A 456 -6.51 1.40 0.17
C GLU A 456 -6.73 0.66 1.50
N SER A 457 -6.83 -0.67 1.44
CA SER A 457 -7.22 -1.49 2.60
C SER A 457 -6.19 -2.53 3.00
N GLY A 458 -5.20 -2.81 2.14
CA GLY A 458 -4.32 -3.96 2.29
C GLY A 458 -5.13 -5.26 2.28
N PHE A 459 -6.13 -5.31 1.39
CA PHE A 459 -7.10 -6.40 1.25
C PHE A 459 -7.99 -6.67 2.46
N ASN A 460 -8.07 -5.74 3.42
CA ASN A 460 -8.93 -5.90 4.58
C ASN A 460 -10.36 -5.46 4.26
N ALA A 461 -11.27 -6.41 4.04
CA ALA A 461 -12.69 -6.14 3.77
C ALA A 461 -13.38 -5.36 4.91
N GLU A 462 -12.91 -5.48 6.16
CA GLU A 462 -13.45 -4.75 7.31
C GLU A 462 -12.77 -3.38 7.54
N ALA A 463 -11.91 -2.91 6.61
CA ALA A 463 -11.17 -1.68 6.79
C ALA A 463 -12.10 -0.46 6.92
N ARG A 464 -11.84 0.36 7.94
CA ARG A 464 -12.51 1.64 8.15
C ARG A 464 -11.50 2.73 8.46
N SER A 465 -11.46 3.78 7.62
CA SER A 465 -10.61 4.94 7.87
C SER A 465 -11.15 5.83 8.99
N HIS A 466 -10.28 6.70 9.53
CA HIS A 466 -10.66 7.68 10.55
C HIS A 466 -11.77 8.63 10.08
N VAL A 467 -11.73 9.03 8.80
CA VAL A 467 -12.74 9.89 8.17
C VAL A 467 -13.98 9.12 7.70
N GLY A 468 -13.95 7.79 7.79
CA GLY A 468 -15.11 6.93 7.59
C GLY A 468 -15.24 6.30 6.20
N ALA A 469 -14.16 6.17 5.44
CA ALA A 469 -14.11 5.28 4.28
C ALA A 469 -14.24 3.82 4.71
N ARG A 470 -14.79 2.94 3.86
CA ARG A 470 -15.11 1.53 4.19
C ARG A 470 -14.75 0.54 3.09
N GLY A 471 -14.38 -0.66 3.52
CA GLY A 471 -14.20 -1.81 2.65
C GLY A 471 -12.89 -1.82 1.87
N LEU A 472 -12.82 -2.76 0.92
CA LEU A 472 -11.62 -3.07 0.14
C LEU A 472 -11.08 -1.88 -0.66
N MET A 473 -11.97 -1.10 -1.26
CA MET A 473 -11.66 0.07 -2.09
C MET A 473 -11.82 1.40 -1.33
N GLN A 474 -12.02 1.35 0.00
CA GLN A 474 -12.14 2.53 0.87
C GLN A 474 -13.13 3.60 0.36
N LEU A 475 -14.35 3.18 0.04
CA LEU A 475 -15.38 4.10 -0.43
C LEU A 475 -15.97 4.89 0.74
N MET A 476 -16.10 6.21 0.54
CA MET A 476 -16.91 7.06 1.43
C MET A 476 -18.39 6.72 1.22
N PRO A 477 -19.22 6.62 2.27
CA PRO A 477 -20.65 6.31 2.10
C PRO A 477 -21.39 7.29 1.19
N ALA A 478 -20.98 8.56 1.18
CA ALA A 478 -21.57 9.55 0.28
C ALA A 478 -21.25 9.22 -1.20
N THR A 479 -19.99 8.92 -1.51
CA THR A 479 -19.54 8.48 -2.84
C THR A 479 -20.23 7.18 -3.26
N ALA A 480 -20.23 6.18 -2.38
CA ALA A 480 -20.92 4.91 -2.63
C ALA A 480 -22.42 5.12 -2.89
N SER A 481 -23.06 6.06 -2.17
CA SER A 481 -24.48 6.35 -2.37
C SER A 481 -24.77 7.03 -3.70
N TYR A 482 -23.88 7.94 -4.11
CA TYR A 482 -23.97 8.63 -5.39
C TYR A 482 -23.78 7.66 -6.56
N ILE A 483 -22.71 6.86 -6.52
CA ILE A 483 -22.36 5.92 -7.61
C ILE A 483 -23.30 4.72 -7.67
N GLY A 484 -23.74 4.21 -6.51
CA GLY A 484 -24.62 3.03 -6.42
C GLY A 484 -26.12 3.34 -6.51
N ASN A 485 -26.51 4.61 -6.66
CA ASN A 485 -27.90 5.08 -6.57
C ASN A 485 -28.67 4.47 -5.37
N THR A 486 -27.97 4.29 -4.25
CA THR A 486 -28.47 3.58 -3.07
C THR A 486 -28.06 4.32 -1.81
N ARG A 487 -28.98 4.56 -0.87
CA ARG A 487 -28.67 5.35 0.33
C ARG A 487 -27.95 4.53 1.40
N TYR A 488 -26.61 4.57 1.43
CA TYR A 488 -25.78 3.93 2.47
C TYR A 488 -25.71 4.75 3.77
N ARG A 489 -26.77 4.66 4.60
CA ARG A 489 -26.85 5.30 5.93
C ARG A 489 -27.30 4.30 7.00
N GLY A 490 -27.06 4.62 8.27
CA GLY A 490 -27.45 3.75 9.39
C GLY A 490 -26.82 2.36 9.29
N ALA A 491 -27.64 1.32 9.51
CA ALA A 491 -27.24 -0.08 9.41
C ALA A 491 -26.75 -0.48 8.01
N LYS A 492 -27.30 0.13 6.94
CA LYS A 492 -26.95 -0.17 5.55
C LYS A 492 -25.48 0.10 5.20
N ARG A 493 -24.78 0.89 6.02
CA ARG A 493 -23.31 1.09 5.87
C ARG A 493 -22.50 -0.20 6.05
N ALA A 494 -23.06 -1.23 6.69
CA ALA A 494 -22.42 -2.52 6.87
C ALA A 494 -22.22 -3.25 5.53
N GLU A 495 -23.14 -3.07 4.56
CA GLU A 495 -23.03 -3.65 3.20
C GLU A 495 -21.75 -3.20 2.47
N LEU A 496 -21.16 -2.05 2.84
CA LEU A 496 -19.90 -1.59 2.25
C LEU A 496 -18.68 -2.40 2.69
N TYR A 497 -18.83 -3.33 3.65
CA TYR A 497 -17.79 -4.30 4.00
C TYR A 497 -17.91 -5.60 3.22
N GLU A 498 -19.03 -5.83 2.51
CA GLU A 498 -19.18 -6.98 1.61
C GLU A 498 -18.29 -6.79 0.38
N PRO A 499 -17.32 -7.68 0.12
CA PRO A 499 -16.35 -7.55 -0.97
C PRO A 499 -16.99 -7.29 -2.33
N GLU A 500 -18.00 -8.07 -2.69
CA GLU A 500 -18.64 -8.07 -4.02
C GLU A 500 -19.31 -6.72 -4.30
N ILE A 501 -20.00 -6.17 -3.30
CA ILE A 501 -20.64 -4.84 -3.36
C ILE A 501 -19.58 -3.74 -3.40
N ASN A 502 -18.58 -3.82 -2.52
CA ASN A 502 -17.57 -2.77 -2.39
C ASN A 502 -16.71 -2.64 -3.66
N ILE A 503 -16.28 -3.78 -4.22
CA ILE A 503 -15.53 -3.81 -5.47
C ILE A 503 -16.43 -3.35 -6.62
N GLY A 504 -17.68 -3.84 -6.69
CA GLY A 504 -18.66 -3.42 -7.70
C GLY A 504 -18.91 -1.91 -7.73
N LEU A 505 -19.06 -1.28 -6.58
CA LEU A 505 -19.19 0.19 -6.47
C LEU A 505 -17.89 0.91 -6.79
N GLY A 506 -16.75 0.34 -6.41
CA GLY A 506 -15.44 0.96 -6.63
C GLY A 506 -15.05 0.98 -8.10
N GLN A 507 -15.33 -0.09 -8.86
CA GLN A 507 -15.12 -0.10 -10.30
C GLN A 507 -16.05 0.89 -11.04
N LYS A 508 -17.31 1.03 -10.60
CA LYS A 508 -18.20 2.09 -11.10
C LYS A 508 -17.65 3.49 -10.81
N TYR A 509 -17.03 3.70 -9.65
CA TYR A 509 -16.40 4.97 -9.30
C TYR A 509 -15.17 5.24 -10.17
N VAL A 510 -14.35 4.23 -10.45
CA VAL A 510 -13.21 4.34 -11.39
C VAL A 510 -13.70 4.74 -12.78
N GLY A 511 -14.72 4.07 -13.32
CA GLY A 511 -15.33 4.43 -14.61
C GLY A 511 -15.85 5.87 -14.61
N HIS A 512 -16.60 6.26 -13.59
CA HIS A 512 -17.09 7.63 -13.43
C HIS A 512 -15.97 8.68 -13.45
N LEU A 513 -14.81 8.40 -12.84
CA LEU A 513 -13.65 9.29 -12.84
C LEU A 513 -12.93 9.34 -14.19
N LEU A 514 -12.82 8.22 -14.91
CA LEU A 514 -12.26 8.18 -16.25
C LEU A 514 -13.03 9.08 -17.22
N ASP A 515 -14.34 9.16 -17.06
CA ASP A 515 -15.25 10.00 -17.86
C ASP A 515 -15.26 11.49 -17.44
N GLN A 516 -14.61 11.86 -16.33
CA GLN A 516 -14.58 13.27 -15.90
C GLN A 516 -13.63 14.10 -16.78
N ASN A 517 -14.10 15.28 -17.17
CA ASN A 517 -13.26 16.30 -17.81
C ASN A 517 -11.99 16.58 -16.98
N GLY A 518 -10.84 16.53 -17.65
CA GLY A 518 -9.53 16.73 -17.04
C GLY A 518 -8.86 15.44 -16.57
N VAL A 519 -9.58 14.31 -16.50
CA VAL A 519 -8.96 12.98 -16.46
C VAL A 519 -8.70 12.53 -17.89
N ASP A 520 -9.73 12.50 -18.74
CA ASP A 520 -9.64 12.23 -20.19
C ASP A 520 -8.83 10.95 -20.50
N ASN A 521 -9.13 9.86 -19.79
CA ASN A 521 -8.38 8.59 -19.79
C ASN A 521 -6.91 8.66 -19.34
N GLY A 522 -6.46 9.78 -18.80
CA GLY A 522 -5.14 9.94 -18.21
C GLY A 522 -4.98 9.13 -16.92
N PHE A 523 -4.01 8.23 -16.88
CA PHE A 523 -3.91 7.26 -15.78
C PHE A 523 -3.42 7.91 -14.47
N LEU A 524 -2.47 8.86 -14.57
CA LEU A 524 -2.00 9.62 -13.40
C LEU A 524 -3.09 10.55 -12.86
N GLN A 525 -3.86 11.13 -13.76
CA GLN A 525 -5.01 11.98 -13.47
C GLN A 525 -6.08 11.19 -12.73
N LEU A 526 -6.40 9.97 -13.18
CA LEU A 526 -7.32 9.07 -12.49
C LEU A 526 -6.89 8.83 -11.05
N MET A 527 -5.62 8.46 -10.82
CA MET A 527 -5.11 8.22 -9.46
C MET A 527 -5.13 9.47 -8.58
N ALA A 528 -4.79 10.62 -9.16
CA ALA A 528 -4.86 11.91 -8.49
C ALA A 528 -6.31 12.30 -8.12
N ALA A 529 -7.28 12.04 -9.00
CA ALA A 529 -8.69 12.31 -8.76
C ALA A 529 -9.30 11.32 -7.76
N TYR A 530 -8.90 10.05 -7.79
CA TYR A 530 -9.38 9.03 -6.86
C TYR A 530 -9.04 9.39 -5.41
N ASN A 531 -7.76 9.68 -5.14
CA ASN A 531 -7.28 9.98 -3.79
C ASN A 531 -7.45 11.47 -3.41
N GLY A 532 -7.08 12.38 -4.30
CA GLY A 532 -7.08 13.82 -4.06
C GLY A 532 -8.43 14.50 -4.34
N GLY A 533 -9.31 13.87 -5.11
CA GLY A 533 -10.57 14.46 -5.59
C GLY A 533 -10.41 15.29 -6.86
N ILE A 534 -11.42 15.24 -7.73
CA ILE A 534 -11.42 15.90 -9.05
C ILE A 534 -11.17 17.41 -8.98
N GLY A 535 -11.72 18.09 -7.97
CA GLY A 535 -11.51 19.54 -7.80
C GLY A 535 -10.06 19.92 -7.44
N ASN A 536 -9.33 19.04 -6.74
CA ASN A 536 -7.91 19.22 -6.49
C ASN A 536 -7.08 18.98 -7.74
N LEU A 537 -7.39 17.93 -8.50
CA LEU A 537 -6.74 17.64 -9.77
C LEU A 537 -6.80 18.85 -10.71
N GLY A 538 -7.98 19.44 -10.92
CA GLY A 538 -8.13 20.62 -11.78
C GLY A 538 -7.29 21.82 -11.32
N ARG A 539 -7.13 22.03 -10.00
CA ARG A 539 -6.24 23.07 -9.47
C ARG A 539 -4.77 22.77 -9.76
N TRP A 540 -4.34 21.52 -9.61
CA TRP A 540 -2.95 21.11 -9.86
C TRP A 540 -2.60 21.19 -11.34
N GLN A 541 -3.49 20.73 -12.22
CA GLN A 541 -3.32 20.86 -13.67
C GLN A 541 -3.22 22.34 -14.09
N LYS A 542 -4.08 23.22 -13.56
CA LYS A 542 -4.00 24.65 -13.84
C LYS A 542 -2.66 25.26 -13.38
N ALA A 543 -2.15 24.84 -12.22
CA ALA A 543 -0.86 25.30 -11.71
C ALA A 543 0.35 24.79 -12.52
N LEU A 544 0.17 23.69 -13.26
CA LEU A 544 1.19 23.00 -14.06
C LEU A 544 0.81 22.96 -15.54
N LYS A 545 0.05 23.95 -16.04
CA LYS A 545 -0.51 23.93 -17.40
C LYS A 545 0.52 23.82 -18.53
N ASP A 546 1.75 24.28 -18.29
CA ASP A 546 2.84 24.29 -19.27
C ASP A 546 3.79 23.09 -19.05
N ASN A 547 3.41 22.13 -18.19
CA ASN A 547 4.22 20.95 -17.91
C ASN A 547 3.95 19.82 -18.91
N GLU A 548 5.02 19.32 -19.52
CA GLU A 548 4.98 18.18 -20.43
C GLU A 548 5.49 16.87 -19.80
N ASP A 549 6.15 16.93 -18.64
CA ASP A 549 6.77 15.76 -17.99
C ASP A 549 5.81 15.11 -16.96
N PRO A 550 5.35 13.87 -17.19
CA PRO A 550 4.41 13.19 -16.30
C PRO A 550 4.99 12.88 -14.91
N LEU A 551 6.30 12.61 -14.81
CA LEU A 551 6.95 12.36 -13.52
C LEU A 551 7.07 13.65 -12.73
N TYR A 552 7.42 14.74 -13.42
CA TYR A 552 7.45 16.06 -12.81
C TYR A 552 6.07 16.51 -12.33
N PHE A 553 5.00 16.16 -13.06
CA PHE A 553 3.62 16.38 -12.61
C PHE A 553 3.35 15.71 -11.28
N ILE A 554 3.64 14.40 -11.16
CA ILE A 554 3.47 13.65 -9.91
C ILE A 554 4.22 14.39 -8.80
N GLU A 555 5.51 14.68 -9.00
CA GLU A 555 6.34 15.27 -7.96
C GLU A 555 5.98 16.70 -7.58
N SER A 556 5.26 17.38 -8.45
CA SER A 556 4.76 18.74 -8.23
C SER A 556 3.40 18.80 -7.54
N ILE A 557 2.72 17.68 -7.33
CA ILE A 557 1.46 17.65 -6.56
C ILE A 557 1.75 18.05 -5.10
N PRO A 558 1.08 19.08 -4.54
CA PRO A 558 1.30 19.54 -3.16
C PRO A 558 0.90 18.51 -2.09
N SER A 559 -0.08 17.66 -2.40
CA SER A 559 -0.50 16.58 -1.50
C SER A 559 0.51 15.44 -1.53
N ARG A 560 1.36 15.35 -0.50
CA ARG A 560 2.30 14.23 -0.34
C ARG A 560 1.58 12.87 -0.30
N GLU A 561 0.41 12.81 0.31
CA GLU A 561 -0.42 11.59 0.36
C GLU A 561 -0.78 11.14 -1.06
N THR A 562 -1.25 12.08 -1.89
CA THR A 562 -1.67 11.77 -3.27
C THR A 562 -0.50 11.37 -4.16
N ARG A 563 0.69 11.99 -3.99
CA ARG A 563 1.90 11.53 -4.70
C ARG A 563 2.26 10.10 -4.38
N LEU A 564 2.38 9.79 -3.09
CA LEU A 564 2.68 8.44 -2.63
C LEU A 564 1.61 7.45 -3.07
N PHE A 565 0.34 7.87 -3.10
CA PHE A 565 -0.76 7.06 -3.62
C PHE A 565 -0.56 6.73 -5.10
N ILE A 566 -0.30 7.73 -5.95
CA ILE A 566 -0.04 7.53 -7.38
C ILE A 566 1.14 6.57 -7.59
N GLU A 567 2.29 6.87 -6.99
CA GLU A 567 3.50 6.04 -7.11
C GLU A 567 3.24 4.59 -6.68
N ARG A 568 2.57 4.39 -5.53
CA ARG A 568 2.29 3.06 -4.99
C ARG A 568 1.27 2.30 -5.82
N VAL A 569 0.18 2.92 -6.26
CA VAL A 569 -0.81 2.24 -7.11
C VAL A 569 -0.21 1.88 -8.46
N MET A 570 0.56 2.77 -9.08
CA MET A 570 1.23 2.47 -10.36
C MET A 570 2.25 1.34 -10.21
N ALA A 571 3.09 1.36 -9.16
CA ALA A 571 4.00 0.26 -8.89
C ALA A 571 3.25 -1.06 -8.63
N ASN A 572 2.17 -1.03 -7.83
CA ASN A 572 1.35 -2.21 -7.57
C ASN A 572 0.71 -2.75 -8.86
N LEU A 573 0.19 -1.88 -9.71
CA LEU A 573 -0.40 -2.23 -10.99
C LEU A 573 0.59 -2.98 -11.87
N TRP A 574 1.82 -2.48 -11.99
CA TRP A 574 2.85 -3.14 -12.81
C TRP A 574 3.27 -4.49 -12.25
N MET A 575 3.30 -4.62 -10.93
CA MET A 575 3.56 -5.90 -10.26
C MET A 575 2.42 -6.90 -10.51
N TYR A 576 1.15 -6.47 -10.40
CA TYR A 576 0.01 -7.33 -10.70
C TYR A 576 -0.04 -7.72 -12.18
N ARG A 577 0.22 -6.79 -13.10
CA ARG A 577 0.30 -7.09 -14.54
C ARG A 577 1.39 -8.11 -14.82
N SER A 578 2.58 -7.95 -14.23
CA SER A 578 3.64 -8.96 -14.32
C SER A 578 3.20 -10.32 -13.76
N ARG A 579 2.54 -10.37 -12.60
CA ARG A 579 2.00 -11.62 -12.02
C ARG A 579 0.95 -12.29 -12.92
N LEU A 580 0.14 -11.49 -13.61
CA LEU A 580 -0.95 -11.95 -14.48
C LEU A 580 -0.50 -12.19 -15.92
N GLY A 581 0.80 -12.06 -16.24
CA GLY A 581 1.31 -12.20 -17.60
C GLY A 581 0.84 -11.11 -18.58
N GLN A 582 0.43 -9.95 -18.07
CA GLN A 582 -0.09 -8.82 -18.85
C GLN A 582 1.00 -7.81 -19.22
N ASP A 583 0.79 -7.11 -20.33
CA ASP A 583 1.64 -5.99 -20.74
C ASP A 583 1.55 -4.81 -19.77
N ARG A 584 2.60 -3.99 -19.76
CA ARG A 584 2.76 -2.84 -18.86
C ARG A 584 2.86 -1.51 -19.62
N PRO A 585 1.91 -1.16 -20.51
CA PRO A 585 1.99 0.02 -21.37
C PRO A 585 2.16 1.35 -20.61
N SER A 586 1.61 1.47 -19.41
CA SER A 586 1.81 2.67 -18.59
C SER A 586 3.24 2.78 -18.04
N LEU A 587 3.92 1.66 -17.78
CA LEU A 587 5.34 1.63 -17.42
C LEU A 587 6.20 2.02 -18.62
N ASP A 588 5.91 1.47 -19.80
CA ASP A 588 6.59 1.82 -21.06
C ASP A 588 6.52 3.31 -21.35
N ARG A 589 5.31 3.87 -21.29
CA ARG A 589 5.09 5.30 -21.57
C ARG A 589 5.84 6.16 -20.57
N LEU A 590 5.77 5.86 -19.27
CA LEU A 590 6.47 6.63 -18.25
C LEU A 590 7.99 6.51 -18.33
N ALA A 591 8.54 5.33 -18.62
CA ALA A 591 9.97 5.14 -18.85
C ALA A 591 10.45 5.94 -20.06
N ALA A 592 9.61 6.09 -21.09
CA ALA A 592 9.85 6.92 -22.26
C ALA A 592 9.52 8.42 -22.05
N GLY A 593 9.16 8.86 -20.84
CA GLY A 593 8.81 10.25 -20.52
C GLY A 593 7.47 10.72 -21.09
N LYS A 594 6.58 9.80 -21.49
CA LYS A 594 5.27 10.07 -22.09
C LYS A 594 4.15 9.89 -21.07
N TRP A 595 3.10 10.69 -21.21
CA TRP A 595 1.89 10.56 -20.40
C TRP A 595 1.21 9.21 -20.61
N PRO A 596 0.95 8.43 -19.55
CA PRO A 596 0.24 7.16 -19.65
C PRO A 596 -1.27 7.36 -19.73
N VAL A 597 -1.91 6.59 -20.59
CA VAL A 597 -3.38 6.47 -20.65
C VAL A 597 -3.81 5.14 -20.06
N TYR A 598 -5.00 5.09 -19.50
CA TYR A 598 -5.61 3.86 -19.04
C TYR A 598 -5.92 2.96 -20.26
N GLN A 599 -5.52 1.69 -20.15
CA GLN A 599 -5.79 0.65 -21.13
C GLN A 599 -6.11 -0.63 -20.36
N SER A 600 -7.35 -1.12 -20.52
CA SER A 600 -7.74 -2.42 -19.96
C SER A 600 -6.92 -3.54 -20.62
N GLN A 601 -6.63 -4.58 -19.86
CA GLN A 601 -5.87 -5.76 -20.31
C GLN A 601 -6.59 -7.08 -20.06
N ASP A 602 -7.66 -7.07 -19.25
CA ASP A 602 -8.61 -8.18 -19.22
C ASP A 602 -9.59 -7.96 -20.40
N GLY A 603 -9.71 -8.94 -21.30
CA GLY A 603 -10.66 -8.89 -22.42
C GLY A 603 -12.09 -9.21 -21.97
N ASP A 604 -13.08 -8.88 -22.80
CA ASP A 604 -14.49 -9.22 -22.56
C ASP A 604 -14.72 -10.76 -22.45
N ASP A 605 -13.80 -11.57 -22.98
CA ASP A 605 -13.91 -13.04 -23.04
C ASP A 605 -13.41 -13.78 -21.77
N ASP A 606 -12.60 -13.16 -20.91
CA ASP A 606 -12.14 -13.78 -19.65
C ASP A 606 -13.24 -13.84 -18.57
N VAL A 607 -14.39 -13.19 -18.83
CA VAL A 607 -15.57 -13.19 -17.96
C VAL A 607 -16.34 -14.52 -18.07
N ALA A 608 -16.14 -15.30 -19.14
CA ALA A 608 -16.89 -16.53 -19.40
C ALA A 608 -16.21 -17.82 -18.89
N SER A 609 -14.90 -17.81 -18.66
CA SER A 609 -14.12 -19.02 -18.32
C SER A 609 -13.97 -19.28 -16.83
N SER A 610 -14.63 -18.50 -15.97
CA SER A 610 -14.61 -18.65 -14.50
C SER A 610 -15.99 -18.92 -13.87
N GLN A 611 -16.94 -19.45 -14.65
CA GLN A 611 -18.19 -20.04 -14.12
C GLN A 611 -18.00 -21.49 -13.66
#